data_AF-A0A7C0VST4-F1
#
_entry.id   AF-A0A7C0VST4-F1
#
_cell.length_a   1.000
_cell.length_b   1.000
_cell.length_c   1.000
_cell.angle_alpha   90.00
_cell.angle_beta   90.00
_cell.angle_gamma   90.00
#
_symmetry.space_group_name_H-M   'P 1'
#
loop_
_entity.id
_entity.type
_entity.pdbx_description
1 polymer ?
#
loop_
_entity_poly.entity_id
_entity_poly.type
_entity_poly.pdbx_seq_one_letter_code
_entity_poly.pdbx_strand_id
1 'polypeptide(L)'
;MGLDTYAVVLKDNGDFSIEEAKRIFMRDRLSRHILLVGGIFSGNGYDGSFRGKCYNDLIETVTGYSLYNHLIDPEEVKEIYLKLVEFRKKVKDEKSFERWQKKNKFSYIMSLKEFDRLILFFKICVKHNLALHGWW
;
A
#
# COMPACT_ATOMS: atom_id res chain seq x y z
N MET A 1 3.12 -10.03 -16.08
CA MET A 1 1.72 -9.96 -15.58
C MET A 1 1.69 -8.94 -14.46
N GLY A 2 0.66 -8.10 -14.38
CA GLY A 2 0.73 -6.85 -13.64
C GLY A 2 -0.02 -6.91 -12.33
N LEU A 3 0.70 -6.93 -11.20
CA LEU A 3 0.09 -6.89 -9.88
C LEU A 3 -0.56 -5.52 -9.61
N ASP A 4 -1.87 -5.56 -9.36
CA ASP A 4 -2.70 -4.48 -8.85
C ASP A 4 -3.17 -4.84 -7.43
N THR A 5 -3.28 -3.86 -6.53
CA THR A 5 -3.63 -4.06 -5.12
C THR A 5 -4.87 -3.26 -4.78
N TYR A 6 -5.83 -3.89 -4.13
CA TYR A 6 -7.10 -3.29 -3.72
C TYR A 6 -7.29 -3.41 -2.22
N ALA A 7 -7.70 -2.33 -1.56
CA ALA A 7 -8.29 -2.40 -0.24
C ALA A 7 -9.65 -3.08 -0.32
N VAL A 8 -9.96 -3.92 0.66
CA VAL A 8 -11.22 -4.65 0.72
C VAL A 8 -11.77 -4.68 2.15
N VAL A 9 -13.10 -4.69 2.27
CA VAL A 9 -13.79 -5.01 3.53
C VAL A 9 -13.96 -6.52 3.59
N LEU A 10 -13.39 -7.17 4.61
CA LEU A 10 -13.66 -8.58 4.88
C LEU A 10 -15.02 -8.73 5.54
N LYS A 11 -15.76 -9.76 5.13
CA LYS A 11 -17.05 -10.15 5.69
C LYS A 11 -16.88 -11.39 6.56
N ASP A 12 -17.80 -11.57 7.50
CA ASP A 12 -17.78 -12.69 8.46
C ASP A 12 -17.86 -14.07 7.78
N ASN A 13 -18.38 -14.14 6.55
CA ASN A 13 -18.48 -15.37 5.76
C ASN A 13 -17.20 -15.69 4.96
N GLY A 14 -16.13 -14.91 5.11
CA GLY A 14 -14.86 -15.08 4.37
C GLY A 14 -14.84 -14.40 3.00
N ASP A 15 -15.94 -13.80 2.54
CA ASP A 15 -15.94 -12.97 1.34
C ASP A 15 -15.35 -11.58 1.60
N PHE A 16 -15.11 -10.83 0.53
CA PHE A 16 -14.69 -9.44 0.62
C PHE A 16 -15.44 -8.52 -0.35
N SER A 17 -15.43 -7.20 -0.08
CA SER A 17 -15.98 -6.19 -1.00
C SER A 17 -14.96 -5.08 -1.29
N ILE A 18 -14.64 -4.92 -2.57
CA ILE A 18 -13.84 -3.81 -3.09
C ILE A 18 -14.68 -2.52 -3.13
N GLU A 19 -15.96 -2.60 -3.52
CA GLU A 19 -16.85 -1.45 -3.64
C GLU A 19 -17.08 -0.74 -2.30
N GLU A 20 -17.19 -1.51 -1.22
CA GLU A 20 -17.36 -0.95 0.11
C GLU A 20 -16.08 -0.23 0.59
N ALA A 21 -14.91 -0.86 0.41
CA ALA A 21 -13.63 -0.23 0.70
C ALA A 21 -13.41 1.04 -0.15
N LYS A 22 -13.79 1.02 -1.43
CA LYS A 22 -13.75 2.18 -2.31
C LYS A 22 -14.61 3.33 -1.79
N ARG A 23 -15.83 3.05 -1.30
CA ARG A 23 -16.69 4.07 -0.66
C ARG A 23 -16.05 4.64 0.61
N ILE A 24 -15.40 3.80 1.42
CA ILE A 24 -14.67 4.23 2.62
C ILE A 24 -13.55 5.19 2.23
N PHE A 25 -12.72 4.83 1.25
CA PHE A 25 -11.63 5.66 0.73
C PHE A 25 -12.15 7.00 0.18
N MET A 26 -13.19 6.99 -0.66
CA MET A 26 -13.77 8.24 -1.21
C MET A 26 -14.33 9.18 -0.14
N ARG A 27 -14.78 8.64 1.01
CA ARG A 27 -15.32 9.43 2.13
C ARG A 27 -14.23 9.91 3.08
N ASP A 28 -13.12 9.18 3.21
CA ASP A 28 -12.02 9.59 4.07
C ASP A 28 -11.26 10.78 3.46
N ARG A 29 -11.26 11.93 4.13
CA ARG A 29 -10.62 13.15 3.62
C ARG A 29 -9.13 12.98 3.35
N LEU A 30 -8.46 12.05 4.06
CA LEU A 30 -7.04 11.78 3.86
C LEU A 30 -6.74 11.17 2.50
N SER A 31 -7.69 10.44 1.89
CA SER A 31 -7.47 9.77 0.60
C SER A 31 -7.15 10.73 -0.52
N ARG A 32 -7.64 11.98 -0.45
CA ARG A 32 -7.38 13.05 -1.43
C ARG A 32 -5.92 13.46 -1.51
N HIS A 33 -5.12 13.11 -0.50
CA HIS A 33 -3.69 13.36 -0.46
C HIS A 33 -2.86 12.18 -0.97
N ILE A 34 -3.50 11.04 -1.24
CA ILE A 34 -2.87 9.85 -1.81
C ILE A 34 -2.76 10.04 -3.32
N LEU A 35 -1.54 9.85 -3.82
CA LEU A 35 -1.24 9.81 -5.24
C LEU A 35 -0.10 8.81 -5.43
N LEU A 36 -0.48 7.58 -5.75
CA LEU A 36 0.36 6.43 -6.06
C LEU A 36 0.30 6.14 -7.56
N VAL A 37 1.19 5.28 -8.05
CA VAL A 37 1.15 4.73 -9.39
C VAL A 37 -0.09 3.86 -9.51
N GLY A 38 -0.92 4.16 -10.51
CA GLY A 38 -2.04 3.32 -10.92
C GLY A 38 -1.73 2.44 -12.11
N GLY A 39 -2.69 1.58 -12.44
CA GLY A 39 -2.65 0.66 -13.56
C GLY A 39 -3.82 0.87 -14.51
N ILE A 40 -3.98 -0.06 -15.45
CA ILE A 40 -5.19 -0.12 -16.31
C ILE A 40 -6.41 -0.54 -15.48
N PHE A 41 -6.19 -1.40 -14.47
CA PHE A 41 -7.24 -1.94 -13.61
C PHE A 41 -7.28 -1.31 -12.20
N SER A 42 -6.20 -0.64 -11.80
CA SER A 42 -6.11 0.03 -10.49
C SER A 42 -6.04 1.55 -10.60
N GLY A 43 -6.62 2.22 -9.60
CA GLY A 43 -6.54 3.66 -9.41
C GLY A 43 -5.17 4.11 -8.87
N ASN A 44 -5.10 5.36 -8.40
CA ASN A 44 -3.88 5.99 -7.91
C ASN A 44 -3.83 6.09 -6.37
N GLY A 45 -4.51 5.17 -5.69
CA GLY A 45 -4.62 5.05 -4.24
C GLY A 45 -5.78 5.84 -3.62
N TYR A 46 -6.28 6.90 -4.26
CA TYR A 46 -7.41 7.68 -3.76
C TYR A 46 -8.69 6.85 -3.60
N ASP A 47 -8.89 5.85 -4.46
CA ASP A 47 -10.10 5.02 -4.47
C ASP A 47 -9.91 3.66 -3.79
N GLY A 48 -8.83 3.50 -3.03
CA GLY A 48 -8.50 2.25 -2.35
C GLY A 48 -7.73 1.26 -3.22
N SER A 49 -7.26 1.63 -4.41
CA SER A 49 -6.48 0.73 -5.27
C SER A 49 -5.25 1.37 -5.89
N PHE A 50 -4.19 0.60 -6.13
CA PHE A 50 -2.95 1.07 -6.76
C PHE A 50 -2.19 -0.07 -7.47
N ARG A 51 -1.16 0.30 -8.23
CA ARG A 51 -0.28 -0.63 -8.96
C ARG A 51 0.69 -1.32 -8.00
N GLY A 52 0.27 -2.44 -7.40
CA GLY A 52 1.02 -3.18 -6.39
C GLY A 52 2.47 -3.50 -6.76
N LYS A 53 2.75 -3.86 -8.01
CA LYS A 53 4.13 -4.21 -8.45
C LYS A 53 5.16 -3.10 -8.21
N CYS A 54 4.73 -1.82 -8.23
CA CYS A 54 5.63 -0.69 -8.02
C CYS A 54 6.09 -0.58 -6.56
N TYR A 55 5.35 -1.18 -5.63
CA TYR A 55 5.58 -1.02 -4.20
C TYR A 55 5.98 -2.32 -3.51
N ASN A 56 5.84 -3.47 -4.19
CA ASN A 56 6.15 -4.77 -3.59
C ASN A 56 7.58 -4.86 -3.07
N ASP A 57 8.59 -4.49 -3.88
CA ASP A 57 10.00 -4.60 -3.47
C ASP A 57 10.26 -3.85 -2.15
N LEU A 58 9.67 -2.66 -1.99
CA LEU A 58 9.78 -1.89 -0.76
C LEU A 58 9.03 -2.55 0.40
N ILE A 59 7.76 -2.92 0.20
CA ILE A 59 6.93 -3.49 1.25
C ILE A 59 7.55 -4.80 1.74
N GLU A 60 7.95 -5.68 0.83
CA GLU A 60 8.56 -6.97 1.15
C GLU A 60 9.91 -6.78 1.86
N THR A 61 10.77 -5.91 1.35
CA THR A 61 12.08 -5.64 1.99
C THR A 61 11.95 -5.04 3.39
N VAL A 62 10.97 -4.14 3.61
CA VAL A 62 10.80 -3.45 4.91
C VAL A 62 10.03 -4.30 5.90
N THR A 63 9.04 -5.07 5.43
CA THR A 63 8.03 -5.66 6.32
C THR A 63 8.06 -7.18 6.36
N GLY A 64 8.62 -7.83 5.33
CA GLY A 64 8.56 -9.27 5.11
C GLY A 64 7.28 -9.75 4.42
N TYR A 65 6.29 -8.88 4.21
CA TYR A 65 5.03 -9.22 3.55
C TYR A 65 5.09 -8.94 2.06
N SER A 66 4.51 -9.82 1.25
CA SER A 66 4.40 -9.64 -0.20
C SER A 66 3.02 -9.16 -0.60
N LEU A 67 2.95 -8.15 -1.47
CA LEU A 67 1.70 -7.74 -2.14
C LEU A 67 1.21 -8.77 -3.17
N TYR A 68 2.03 -9.76 -3.53
CA TYR A 68 1.62 -10.87 -4.39
C TYR A 68 0.75 -11.91 -3.66
N ASN A 69 0.53 -11.76 -2.35
CA ASN A 69 -0.44 -12.59 -1.64
C ASN A 69 -1.86 -12.31 -2.16
N HIS A 70 -2.66 -13.37 -2.28
CA HIS A 70 -4.06 -13.27 -2.70
C HIS A 70 -4.85 -12.37 -1.75
N LEU A 71 -4.62 -12.50 -0.46
CA LEU A 71 -5.26 -11.74 0.59
C LEU A 71 -4.23 -11.45 1.69
N ILE A 72 -4.24 -10.23 2.21
CA ILE A 72 -3.49 -9.80 3.39
C ILE A 72 -4.52 -9.30 4.39
N ASP A 73 -4.62 -9.93 5.55
CA ASP A 73 -5.68 -9.64 6.51
C ASP A 73 -5.48 -8.28 7.23
N PRO A 74 -6.48 -7.75 7.94
CA PRO A 74 -6.39 -6.43 8.56
C PRO A 74 -5.29 -6.31 9.63
N GLU A 75 -4.94 -7.40 10.32
CA GLU A 75 -3.89 -7.39 11.33
C GLU A 75 -2.51 -7.38 10.66
N GLU A 76 -2.32 -8.16 9.60
CA GLU A 76 -1.13 -8.10 8.75
C GLU A 76 -0.97 -6.71 8.10
N VAL A 77 -2.04 -6.12 7.60
CA VAL A 77 -2.04 -4.73 7.07
C VAL A 77 -1.58 -3.73 8.15
N LYS A 78 -2.00 -3.94 9.40
CA LYS A 78 -1.57 -3.13 10.54
C LYS A 78 -0.10 -3.35 10.87
N GLU A 79 0.41 -4.57 10.80
CA GLU A 79 1.83 -4.84 10.95
C GLU A 79 2.67 -4.16 9.85
N ILE A 80 2.23 -4.25 8.59
CA ILE A 80 2.85 -3.57 7.46
C ILE A 80 2.91 -2.07 7.75
N TYR A 81 1.78 -1.44 8.10
CA TYR A 81 1.72 -0.03 8.43
C TYR A 81 2.74 0.38 9.51
N LEU A 82 2.80 -0.37 10.62
CA LEU A 82 3.69 -0.07 11.73
C LEU A 82 5.18 -0.17 11.32
N LYS A 83 5.55 -1.23 10.59
CA LYS A 83 6.92 -1.42 10.09
C LYS A 83 7.32 -0.32 9.08
N LEU A 84 6.41 0.10 8.20
CA LEU A 84 6.65 1.21 7.27
C LEU A 84 6.87 2.54 8.02
N VAL A 85 6.05 2.82 9.04
CA VAL A 85 6.23 4.02 9.89
C VAL A 85 7.55 3.99 10.64
N GLU A 86 7.96 2.84 11.19
CA GLU A 86 9.24 2.70 11.87
C GLU A 86 10.41 2.90 10.90
N PHE A 87 10.36 2.29 9.72
CA PHE A 87 11.35 2.49 8.68
C PHE A 87 11.43 3.96 8.26
N ARG A 88 10.29 4.64 8.09
CA ARG A 88 10.23 6.06 7.72
C ARG A 88 10.95 6.97 8.71
N LYS A 89 10.93 6.66 10.01
CA LYS A 89 11.67 7.39 11.06
C LYS A 89 13.19 7.24 10.92
N LYS A 90 13.67 6.15 10.32
CA LYS A 90 15.09 5.88 10.09
C LYS A 90 15.62 6.57 8.81
N VAL A 91 14.73 6.95 7.89
CA VAL A 91 15.08 7.66 6.66
C VAL A 91 15.34 9.14 6.94
N LYS A 92 16.56 9.60 6.64
CA LYS A 92 17.01 10.97 6.92
C LYS A 92 16.52 11.97 5.88
N ASP A 93 16.72 11.64 4.62
CA ASP A 93 16.48 12.53 3.48
C ASP A 93 16.23 11.74 2.18
N GLU A 94 15.76 12.43 1.14
CA GLU A 94 15.48 11.87 -0.19
C GLU A 94 16.67 11.10 -0.77
N LYS A 95 17.89 11.64 -0.68
CA LYS A 95 19.09 11.03 -1.27
C LYS A 95 19.47 9.74 -0.53
N SER A 96 19.30 9.70 0.79
CA SER A 96 19.53 8.50 1.59
C SER A 96 18.53 7.38 1.22
N PHE A 97 17.28 7.75 0.99
CA PHE A 97 16.22 6.81 0.59
C PHE A 97 16.45 6.26 -0.80
N GLU A 98 16.74 7.12 -1.78
CA GLU A 98 17.03 6.72 -3.16
C GLU A 98 18.25 5.79 -3.23
N ARG A 99 19.34 6.11 -2.51
CA ARG A 99 20.53 5.24 -2.44
C ARG A 99 20.22 3.88 -1.85
N TRP A 100 19.40 3.83 -0.80
CA TRP A 100 18.98 2.58 -0.18
C TRP A 100 18.14 1.73 -1.16
N GLN A 101 17.18 2.32 -1.88
CA GLN A 101 16.39 1.61 -2.90
C GLN A 101 17.28 1.03 -4.02
N LYS A 102 18.24 1.83 -4.53
CA LYS A 102 19.21 1.37 -5.55
C LYS A 102 20.10 0.24 -5.05
N LYS A 103 20.58 0.32 -3.81
CA LYS A 103 21.40 -0.73 -3.18
C LYS A 103 20.63 -2.06 -3.10
N ASN A 104 19.34 -2.01 -2.80
CA ASN A 104 18.46 -3.18 -2.75
C ASN A 104 17.89 -3.56 -4.13
N LYS A 105 18.32 -2.88 -5.21
CA LYS A 105 17.95 -3.20 -6.60
C LYS A 105 16.43 -3.18 -6.86
N PHE A 106 15.72 -2.23 -6.25
CA PHE A 106 14.28 -2.11 -6.48
C PHE A 106 13.98 -1.82 -7.95
N SER A 107 12.97 -2.51 -8.47
CA SER A 107 12.48 -2.36 -9.84
C SER A 107 11.80 -1.01 -10.08
N TYR A 108 11.30 -0.39 -9.01
CA TYR A 108 10.71 0.94 -9.02
C TYR A 108 11.35 1.80 -7.93
N ILE A 109 11.88 2.95 -8.33
CA ILE A 109 12.48 3.93 -7.42
C ILE A 109 11.44 5.02 -7.16
N MET A 110 10.93 5.08 -5.94
CA MET A 110 9.92 6.06 -5.54
C MET A 110 10.54 7.21 -4.75
N SER A 111 9.89 8.38 -4.81
CA SER A 111 10.29 9.52 -3.98
C SER A 111 9.92 9.34 -2.51
N LEU A 112 10.57 10.08 -1.60
CA LEU A 112 10.19 10.04 -0.18
C LEU A 112 8.76 10.54 0.04
N LYS A 113 8.32 11.54 -0.74
CA LYS A 113 6.95 12.04 -0.72
C LYS A 113 5.93 10.99 -1.15
N GLU A 114 6.29 10.17 -2.13
CA GLU A 114 5.45 9.06 -2.57
C GLU A 114 5.39 7.95 -1.52
N PHE A 115 6.52 7.66 -0.87
CA PHE A 115 6.55 6.74 0.26
C PHE A 115 5.67 7.22 1.43
N ASP A 116 5.67 8.52 1.74
CA ASP A 116 4.77 9.11 2.74
C ASP A 116 3.28 8.94 2.36
N ARG A 117 2.95 8.98 1.07
CA ARG A 117 1.59 8.72 0.57
C ARG A 117 1.21 7.24 0.63
N LEU A 118 2.18 6.34 0.41
CA LEU A 118 1.97 4.90 0.60
C LEU A 118 1.65 4.61 2.07
N ILE A 119 2.40 5.19 3.01
CA ILE A 119 2.09 5.10 4.44
C ILE A 119 0.70 5.64 4.75
N LEU A 120 0.28 6.73 4.10
CA LEU A 120 -1.06 7.28 4.27
C LEU A 120 -2.16 6.32 3.78
N PHE A 121 -1.93 5.61 2.67
CA PHE A 121 -2.83 4.54 2.21
C PHE A 121 -3.01 3.47 3.27
N PHE A 122 -1.92 2.91 3.78
CA PHE A 122 -1.96 1.89 4.85
C PHE A 122 -2.60 2.44 6.14
N LYS A 123 -2.37 3.71 6.47
CA LYS A 123 -3.03 4.36 7.62
C LYS A 123 -4.55 4.36 7.48
N ILE A 124 -5.09 4.63 6.29
CA ILE A 124 -6.53 4.57 6.04
C ILE A 124 -7.02 3.13 6.19
N CYS A 125 -6.30 2.15 5.63
CA CYS A 125 -6.66 0.74 5.78
C CYS A 125 -6.74 0.33 7.26
N VAL A 126 -5.72 0.66 8.06
CA VAL A 126 -5.70 0.34 9.50
C VAL A 126 -6.83 1.05 10.24
N LYS A 127 -7.07 2.34 9.96
CA LYS A 127 -8.13 3.13 10.60
C LYS A 127 -9.52 2.51 10.40
N HIS A 128 -9.77 1.92 9.24
CA HIS A 128 -11.07 1.33 8.88
C HIS A 128 -11.06 -0.20 8.87
N ASN A 129 -10.03 -0.82 9.46
CA ASN A 129 -9.88 -2.27 9.57
C ASN A 129 -10.02 -3.02 8.21
N LEU A 130 -9.35 -2.49 7.18
CA LEU A 130 -9.39 -3.04 5.82
C LEU A 130 -8.28 -4.04 5.58
N ALA A 131 -8.58 -5.07 4.79
CA ALA A 131 -7.63 -6.02 4.23
C ALA A 131 -7.13 -5.55 2.85
N LEU A 132 -6.14 -6.25 2.28
CA LEU A 132 -5.70 -6.06 0.90
C LEU A 132 -5.91 -7.32 0.06
N HIS A 133 -6.32 -7.13 -1.19
CA HIS A 133 -6.44 -8.17 -2.19
C HIS A 133 -5.48 -7.87 -3.37
N GLY A 134 -4.63 -8.84 -3.70
CA GLY A 134 -3.78 -8.78 -4.88
C GLY A 134 -4.48 -9.35 -6.11
N TRP A 135 -4.32 -8.71 -7.27
CA TRP A 135 -4.87 -9.13 -8.56
C TRP A 135 -3.75 -9.15 -9.62
N TRP A 136 -3.60 -10.25 -10.36
CA TRP A 136 -2.48 -10.46 -11.30
C TRP A 136 -2.85 -11.16 -12.61
#